data_AF-A0A3D5P943-F1
#
_entry.id   AF-A0A3D5P943-F1
#
_cell.length_a   1.000
_cell.length_b   1.000
_cell.length_c   1.000
_cell.angle_alpha   90.00
_cell.angle_beta   90.00
_cell.angle_gamma   90.00
#
_symmetry.space_group_name_H-M   'P 1'
#
loop_
_entity.id
_entity.type
_entity.pdbx_description
1 polymer ?
#
loop_
_entity_poly.entity_id
_entity_poly.type
_entity_poly.pdbx_seq_one_letter_code
_entity_poly.pdbx_strand_id
1 'polypeptide(L)'
;MSRILLKKRKKRTGKAPVASVQTAAHENPFYAGGNPVPLSAGERRLYLALRENIPIIDAAIDKILRLVGSFQVTCKNKVTQEELNGFLQNVPVGAAGAGVQTFLNCYLSDLLTYGNAAGEMVV
;
A
#
# COMPACT_ATOMS: atom_id res chain seq x y z
N MET A 1 -51.12 -41.90 -27.76
CA MET A 1 -49.97 -41.01 -28.06
C MET A 1 -49.59 -40.26 -26.79
N SER A 2 -48.47 -40.65 -26.16
CA SER A 2 -47.99 -40.12 -24.88
C SER A 2 -47.50 -38.67 -24.98
N ARG A 3 -47.96 -37.81 -24.07
CA ARG A 3 -47.45 -36.44 -23.89
C ARG A 3 -46.09 -36.48 -23.18
N ILE A 4 -45.04 -36.05 -23.86
CA ILE A 4 -43.71 -35.82 -23.26
C ILE A 4 -43.73 -34.42 -22.63
N LEU A 5 -43.74 -34.35 -21.30
CA LEU A 5 -43.49 -33.10 -20.57
C LEU A 5 -41.99 -32.78 -20.58
N LEU A 6 -41.56 -31.84 -21.41
CA LEU A 6 -40.21 -31.26 -21.31
C LEU A 6 -40.14 -30.28 -20.12
N LYS A 7 -39.51 -30.73 -19.03
CA LYS A 7 -39.21 -29.92 -17.85
C LYS A 7 -38.07 -28.94 -18.18
N LYS A 8 -38.37 -27.66 -18.34
CA LYS A 8 -37.37 -26.59 -18.60
C LYS A 8 -36.36 -26.51 -17.43
N ARG A 9 -35.08 -26.76 -17.74
CA ARG A 9 -33.95 -26.63 -16.80
C ARG A 9 -33.60 -25.14 -16.63
N LYS A 10 -33.85 -24.58 -15.43
CA LYS A 10 -33.50 -23.19 -15.09
C LYS A 10 -31.98 -23.04 -15.06
N LYS A 11 -31.40 -22.37 -16.06
CA LYS A 11 -29.98 -21.96 -16.06
C LYS A 11 -29.77 -20.98 -14.91
N ARG A 12 -29.05 -21.42 -13.86
CA ARG A 12 -28.50 -20.52 -12.84
C ARG A 12 -27.38 -19.74 -13.52
N THR A 13 -27.64 -18.48 -13.87
CA THR A 13 -26.61 -17.50 -14.23
C THR A 13 -25.86 -17.16 -12.94
N GLY A 14 -24.91 -18.01 -12.56
CA GLY A 14 -23.98 -17.70 -11.49
C GLY A 14 -23.09 -16.56 -11.96
N LYS A 15 -23.19 -15.40 -11.31
CA LYS A 15 -22.09 -14.42 -11.33
C LYS A 15 -20.87 -15.18 -10.80
N ALA A 16 -19.85 -15.36 -11.65
CA ALA A 16 -18.55 -15.80 -11.15
C ALA A 16 -18.08 -14.74 -10.14
N PRO A 17 -17.76 -15.10 -8.88
CA PRO A 17 -17.13 -14.15 -7.99
C PRO A 17 -15.79 -13.78 -8.62
N VAL A 18 -15.63 -12.50 -8.97
CA VAL A 18 -14.31 -11.95 -9.28
C VAL A 18 -13.55 -12.00 -7.97
N ALA A 19 -12.69 -13.01 -7.82
CA ALA A 19 -11.81 -13.11 -6.67
C ALA A 19 -10.88 -11.89 -6.72
N SER A 20 -11.04 -10.98 -5.76
CA SER A 20 -9.99 -10.03 -5.44
C SER A 20 -8.76 -10.84 -5.05
N VAL A 21 -7.72 -10.81 -5.89
CA VAL A 21 -6.44 -11.44 -5.59
C VAL A 21 -5.74 -10.55 -4.56
N GLN A 22 -6.15 -10.66 -3.30
CA GLN A 22 -5.30 -10.23 -2.20
C GLN A 22 -4.05 -11.12 -2.25
N THR A 23 -2.90 -10.53 -2.56
CA THR A 23 -1.56 -11.16 -2.43
C THR A 23 -0.99 -11.03 -1.02
N ALA A 24 -1.74 -10.45 -0.07
CA ALA A 24 -1.38 -10.60 1.33
C ALA A 24 -1.57 -12.07 1.70
N ALA A 25 -0.50 -12.70 2.22
CA ALA A 25 -0.56 -14.03 2.77
C ALA A 25 -1.73 -14.07 3.76
N HIS A 26 -2.76 -14.85 3.42
CA HIS A 26 -3.81 -15.19 4.37
C HIS A 26 -3.14 -15.62 5.66
N GLU A 27 -3.53 -15.01 6.78
CA GLU A 27 -3.12 -15.42 8.11
C GLU A 27 -3.53 -16.88 8.33
N ASN A 28 -2.62 -17.78 7.95
CA ASN A 28 -2.68 -19.18 8.31
C ASN A 28 -2.42 -19.26 9.82
N PRO A 29 -3.24 -19.96 10.62
CA PRO A 29 -3.08 -20.05 12.07
C PRO A 29 -1.70 -20.56 12.57
N PHE A 30 -0.82 -20.98 11.66
CA PHE A 30 0.57 -21.36 11.92
C PHE A 30 1.60 -20.22 11.79
N TYR A 31 1.21 -18.98 11.45
CA TYR A 31 2.12 -17.82 11.38
C TYR A 31 2.39 -17.19 12.77
N ALA A 32 2.91 -18.00 13.68
CA ALA A 32 3.71 -17.48 14.80
C ALA A 32 5.16 -17.32 14.31
N GLY A 33 5.49 -16.16 13.73
CA GLY A 33 6.88 -15.79 13.42
C GLY A 33 7.31 -15.87 11.94
N GLY A 34 6.46 -15.47 11.00
CA GLY A 34 6.85 -15.36 9.58
C GLY A 34 7.44 -14.00 9.26
N ASN A 35 8.77 -13.94 9.11
CA ASN A 35 9.47 -12.79 8.54
C ASN A 35 8.88 -12.48 7.14
N PRO A 36 8.48 -11.23 6.80
CA PRO A 36 8.03 -10.91 5.46
C PRO A 36 9.12 -11.31 4.47
N VAL A 37 8.82 -12.29 3.60
CA VAL A 37 9.76 -12.73 2.57
C VAL A 37 10.10 -11.51 1.71
N PRO A 38 11.38 -11.09 1.64
CA PRO A 38 11.74 -9.95 0.82
C PRO A 38 11.41 -10.28 -0.64
N LEU A 39 10.58 -9.42 -1.26
CA LEU A 39 10.25 -9.57 -2.67
C LEU A 39 11.52 -9.70 -3.50
N SER A 40 11.53 -10.68 -4.39
CA SER A 40 12.56 -10.83 -5.41
C SER A 40 12.58 -9.58 -6.31
N ALA A 41 13.74 -9.29 -6.92
CA ALA A 41 13.88 -8.15 -7.82
C ALA A 41 12.88 -8.18 -9.00
N GLY A 42 12.42 -9.37 -9.41
CA GLY A 42 11.40 -9.54 -10.45
C GLY A 42 10.02 -9.04 -10.03
N GLU A 43 9.61 -9.31 -8.79
CA GLU A 43 8.30 -8.89 -8.27
C GLU A 43 8.21 -7.38 -8.13
N ARG A 44 9.29 -6.71 -7.71
CA ARG A 44 9.33 -5.24 -7.64
C ARG A 44 9.15 -4.59 -9.02
N ARG A 45 9.81 -5.14 -10.05
CA ARG A 45 9.66 -4.64 -11.44
C ARG A 45 8.23 -4.80 -11.96
N LEU A 46 7.57 -5.91 -11.61
CA LEU A 46 6.16 -6.13 -11.96
C LEU A 46 5.27 -5.06 -11.35
N TYR A 47 5.39 -4.79 -10.05
CA TYR A 47 4.55 -3.79 -9.37
C TYR A 47 4.80 -2.37 -9.89
N LEU A 48 6.06 -2.03 -10.19
CA LEU A 48 6.40 -0.76 -10.85
C LEU A 48 5.74 -0.67 -12.24
N ALA A 49 5.86 -1.71 -13.06
CA ALA A 49 5.25 -1.73 -14.39
C ALA A 49 3.73 -1.62 -14.34
N LEU A 50 3.06 -2.24 -13.36
CA LEU A 50 1.62 -2.06 -13.16
C LEU A 50 1.27 -0.60 -12.88
N ARG A 51 2.04 0.06 -12.00
CA ARG A 51 1.83 1.47 -11.64
C ARG A 51 2.08 2.41 -12.84
N GLU A 52 3.10 2.13 -13.65
CA GLU A 52 3.42 2.92 -14.85
C GLU A 52 2.38 2.75 -15.98
N ASN A 53 1.84 1.53 -16.15
CA ASN A 53 0.97 1.21 -17.29
C ASN A 53 -0.53 1.31 -16.98
N ILE A 54 -0.93 1.33 -15.71
CA ILE A 54 -2.33 1.36 -15.29
C ILE A 54 -2.57 2.64 -14.45
N PRO A 55 -3.02 3.75 -15.07
CA PRO A 55 -3.09 5.06 -14.40
C PRO A 55 -3.95 5.09 -13.14
N ILE A 56 -4.98 4.24 -13.05
CA ILE A 56 -5.85 4.19 -11.87
C ILE A 56 -5.11 3.66 -10.64
N ILE A 57 -4.06 2.85 -10.80
CA ILE A 57 -3.27 2.34 -9.69
C ILE A 57 -2.45 3.49 -9.09
N ASP A 58 -1.73 4.23 -9.92
CA ASP A 58 -0.93 5.39 -9.47
C ASP A 58 -1.82 6.45 -8.80
N ALA A 59 -2.94 6.79 -9.44
CA ALA A 59 -3.90 7.73 -8.88
C ALA A 59 -4.52 7.26 -7.54
N ALA A 60 -4.74 5.95 -7.37
CA ALA A 60 -5.24 5.40 -6.11
C ALA A 60 -4.20 5.50 -4.99
N ILE A 61 -2.94 5.19 -5.28
CA ILE A 61 -1.84 5.35 -4.32
C ILE A 61 -1.74 6.82 -3.90
N ASP A 62 -1.65 7.75 -4.86
CA ASP A 62 -1.60 9.19 -4.57
C ASP A 62 -2.82 9.67 -3.77
N LYS A 63 -4.01 9.13 -4.07
CA LYS A 63 -5.22 9.45 -3.31
C LYS A 63 -5.12 9.00 -1.86
N ILE A 64 -4.56 7.82 -1.61
CA ILE A 64 -4.33 7.32 -0.24
C ILE A 64 -3.34 8.24 0.48
N LEU A 65 -2.18 8.55 -0.11
CA LEU A 65 -1.20 9.44 0.51
C LEU A 65 -1.84 10.80 0.88
N ARG A 66 -2.59 11.40 -0.05
CA ARG A 66 -3.26 12.69 0.19
C ARG A 66 -4.35 12.62 1.26
N LEU A 67 -5.06 11.49 1.37
CA LEU A 67 -6.13 11.31 2.37
C LEU A 67 -5.60 10.96 3.76
N VAL A 68 -4.49 10.22 3.84
CA VAL A 68 -3.75 10.01 5.09
C VAL A 68 -3.26 11.36 5.63
N GLY A 69 -2.82 12.25 4.73
CA GLY A 69 -2.51 13.63 5.07
C GLY A 69 -1.21 13.76 5.85
N SER A 70 -1.13 14.78 6.71
CA SER A 70 0.05 15.09 7.49
C SER A 70 -0.15 14.82 8.98
N PHE A 71 0.95 14.88 9.71
CA PHE A 71 0.96 14.78 11.17
C PHE A 71 1.33 16.12 11.82
N GLN A 72 1.08 16.22 13.11
CA GLN A 72 1.54 17.31 13.97
C GLN A 72 2.17 16.70 15.22
N VAL A 73 3.24 17.31 15.72
CA VAL A 73 3.87 16.91 16.98
C VAL A 73 3.80 18.09 17.93
N THR A 74 3.38 17.82 19.17
CA THR A 74 3.20 18.86 20.19
C THR A 74 4.17 18.69 21.36
N CYS A 75 4.86 19.76 21.73
CA CYS A 75 5.76 19.84 22.87
C CYS A 75 5.23 20.81 23.92
N LYS A 76 5.50 20.55 25.21
CA LYS A 76 5.11 21.45 26.31
C LYS A 76 5.88 22.76 26.29
N ASN A 77 7.16 22.73 25.91
CA ASN A 77 8.03 23.90 25.84
C ASN A 77 7.96 24.50 24.43
N LYS A 78 7.74 25.82 24.34
CA LYS A 78 7.63 26.54 23.06
C LYS A 78 8.93 26.54 22.25
N VAL A 79 10.08 26.69 22.90
CA VAL A 79 11.39 26.66 22.24
C VAL A 79 11.63 25.29 21.62
N THR A 80 11.40 24.22 22.38
CA THR A 80 11.51 22.85 21.86
C THR A 80 10.51 22.56 20.73
N GLN A 81 9.30 23.13 20.78
CA GLN A 81 8.33 23.02 19.70
C GLN A 81 8.86 23.63 18.40
N GLU A 82 9.48 24.81 18.48
CA GLU A 82 10.05 25.51 17.32
C GLU A 82 11.24 24.74 16.72
N GLU A 83 12.17 24.29 17.56
CA GLU A 83 13.32 23.47 17.16
C GLU A 83 12.88 22.17 16.49
N LEU A 84 11.92 21.46 17.11
CA LEU A 84 11.39 20.22 16.56
C LEU A 84 10.66 20.45 15.23
N ASN A 85 9.86 21.51 15.12
CA ASN A 85 9.21 21.86 13.85
C ASN A 85 10.26 22.14 12.77
N GLY A 86 11.35 22.83 13.11
CA GLY A 86 12.48 23.05 12.22
C GLY A 86 13.10 21.74 11.73
N PHE A 87 13.36 20.79 12.63
CA PHE A 87 13.86 19.46 12.26
C PHE A 87 12.87 18.71 11.36
N LEU A 88 11.59 18.62 11.77
CA LEU A 88 10.56 17.87 11.05
C LEU A 88 10.35 18.39 9.62
N GLN A 89 10.56 19.68 9.38
CA GLN A 89 10.42 20.31 8.07
C GLN A 89 11.68 20.17 7.20
N ASN A 90 12.87 20.12 7.79
CA ASN A 90 14.12 20.35 7.06
C ASN A 90 15.13 19.20 7.10
N VAL A 91 14.87 18.11 7.84
CA VAL A 91 15.77 16.95 7.84
C VAL A 91 15.96 16.42 6.41
N PRO A 92 17.20 16.22 5.92
CA PRO A 92 17.43 15.68 4.58
C PRO A 92 16.85 14.28 4.43
N VAL A 93 16.20 14.01 3.29
CA VAL A 93 15.60 12.71 2.98
C VAL A 93 15.93 12.32 1.54
N GLY A 94 16.57 11.16 1.36
CA GLY A 94 16.97 10.68 0.05
C GLY A 94 17.96 11.61 -0.64
N ALA A 95 17.94 11.63 -1.98
CA ALA A 95 18.94 12.38 -2.75
C ALA A 95 18.70 13.91 -2.78
N ALA A 96 17.44 14.34 -2.72
CA ALA A 96 17.08 15.76 -2.88
C ALA A 96 15.85 16.20 -2.07
N GLY A 97 15.29 15.32 -1.23
CA GLY A 97 14.12 15.62 -0.41
C GLY A 97 14.50 16.23 0.94
N ALA A 98 13.54 16.89 1.57
CA ALA A 98 13.66 17.38 2.94
C ALA A 98 12.33 17.20 3.70
N GLY A 99 12.45 17.03 5.01
CA GLY A 99 11.35 16.90 5.96
C GLY A 99 10.86 15.47 6.16
N VAL A 100 10.44 15.18 7.39
CA VAL A 100 9.92 13.86 7.80
C VAL A 100 8.66 13.50 7.02
N GLN A 101 7.82 14.46 6.64
CA GLN A 101 6.65 14.19 5.79
C GLN A 101 7.05 13.60 4.43
N THR A 102 8.14 14.09 3.83
CA THR A 102 8.66 13.55 2.57
C THR A 102 9.09 12.09 2.74
N PHE A 103 9.80 11.79 3.83
CA PHE A 103 10.15 10.41 4.18
C PHE A 103 8.92 9.52 4.34
N LEU A 104 7.92 9.96 5.11
CA LEU A 104 6.71 9.17 5.35
C LEU A 104 5.91 8.93 4.06
N ASN A 105 5.85 9.92 3.17
CA ASN A 105 5.19 9.78 1.87
C ASN A 105 5.91 8.73 1.00
N CYS A 106 7.23 8.81 0.89
CA CYS A 106 8.03 7.82 0.15
C CYS A 106 7.87 6.42 0.75
N TYR A 107 8.00 6.31 2.08
CA TYR A 107 7.86 5.06 2.80
C TYR A 107 6.49 4.41 2.57
N LEU A 108 5.41 5.18 2.71
CA LEU A 108 4.05 4.67 2.49
C LEU A 108 3.79 4.31 1.02
N SER A 109 4.29 5.11 0.07
CA SER A 109 4.21 4.81 -1.35
C SER A 109 4.89 3.47 -1.68
N ASP A 110 6.09 3.23 -1.16
CA ASP A 110 6.82 1.99 -1.37
C ASP A 110 6.15 0.82 -0.67
N LEU A 111 5.64 1.01 0.55
CA LEU A 111 4.91 -0.02 1.28
C LEU A 111 3.64 -0.44 0.54
N LEU A 112 2.89 0.51 -0.03
CA LEU A 112 1.68 0.23 -0.80
C LEU A 112 1.99 -0.40 -2.17
N THR A 113 3.12 -0.04 -2.78
CA THR A 113 3.50 -0.56 -4.10
C THR A 113 4.11 -1.95 -4.00
N TYR A 114 4.98 -2.18 -3.02
CA TYR A 114 5.82 -3.38 -2.92
C TYR A 114 5.47 -4.26 -1.71
N GLY A 115 4.51 -3.88 -0.86
CA GLY A 115 4.17 -4.63 0.36
C GLY A 115 5.27 -4.60 1.43
N ASN A 116 6.38 -3.88 1.21
CA ASN A 116 7.46 -3.68 2.17
C ASN A 116 8.17 -2.35 1.88
N ALA A 117 8.65 -1.68 2.93
CA ALA A 117 9.48 -0.49 2.86
C ALA A 117 10.43 -0.45 4.07
N ALA A 118 11.62 0.12 3.88
CA ALA A 118 12.61 0.32 4.92
C ALA A 118 13.15 1.74 4.86
N GLY A 119 13.42 2.33 6.03
CA GLY A 119 14.08 3.63 6.16
C GLY A 119 15.35 3.45 6.96
N GLU A 120 16.48 3.86 6.38
CA GLU A 120 17.75 3.94 7.10
C GLU A 120 17.88 5.31 7.75
N MET A 121 18.18 5.34 9.03
CA MET A 121 18.51 6.57 9.75
C MET A 121 20.02 6.72 9.77
N VAL A 122 20.51 7.76 9.13
CA VAL A 122 21.94 8.10 9.09
C VAL A 122 22.20 9.18 10.13
N VAL A 123 23.25 9.00 10.93
CA VAL A 123 23.68 9.91 12.01
C VAL A 123 24.93 10.67 11.58
#